data_AF-A0AAV8C254-F1
#
_entry.id   AF-A0AAV8C254-F1
#
_cell.length_a   1.000
_cell.length_b   1.000
_cell.length_c   1.000
_cell.angle_alpha   90.00
_cell.angle_beta   90.00
_cell.angle_gamma   90.00
#
_symmetry.space_group_name_H-M   'P 1'
#
loop_
_entity.id
_entity.type
_entity.pdbx_description
1 polymer ?
#
loop_
_entity_poly.entity_id
_entity_poly.type
_entity_poly.pdbx_seq_one_letter_code
_entity_poly.pdbx_strand_id
1 'polypeptide(L)'
;MAAVKPPLSSPTSPRLFRSFLPSPSSASPLSLRSREPTTSFALFCSTAANPSSDGFLSKGSSSLHSTNGASSVSSNASSAIDFLTLCHRLKTTKRKGWVNHGIKGPESIADHMYRMAIMALIAPDLSNIDRERCIKIAIVHDIAEAIVGDITPSDGVPKAEKSRLEKEALDEMCRVLGGGLRADEIKELWAEYENNSSIEASIVKDFDKVEMILQALEYETEHGKVLDEFFLSTAGKFQTDIGKTWAAEVVKRRNSRLEKRF
;
A
#
# COMPACT_ATOMS: atom_id res chain seq x y z
N MET A 1 17.37 70.67 -0.60
CA MET A 1 15.94 70.63 -0.97
C MET A 1 15.33 69.41 -0.32
N ALA A 2 14.61 69.64 0.77
CA ALA A 2 13.94 68.63 1.57
C ALA A 2 12.48 68.49 1.10
N ALA A 3 11.97 67.25 1.00
CA ALA A 3 10.55 66.98 0.88
C ALA A 3 10.12 66.14 2.08
N VAL A 4 9.30 66.79 2.91
CA VAL A 4 8.74 66.34 4.17
C VAL A 4 7.59 65.36 3.92
N LYS A 5 7.56 64.22 4.63
CA LYS A 5 6.37 63.36 4.79
C LYS A 5 5.92 63.44 6.27
N PRO A 6 4.65 63.76 6.58
CA PRO A 6 4.10 63.62 7.92
C PRO A 6 3.41 62.25 8.15
N PRO A 7 3.08 61.89 9.41
CA PRO A 7 3.26 60.53 9.92
C PRO A 7 1.97 59.72 10.17
N LEU A 8 2.21 58.48 10.62
CA LEU A 8 1.30 57.39 10.99
C LEU A 8 0.14 57.79 11.92
N SER A 9 -1.00 57.08 11.77
CA SER A 9 -1.92 56.80 12.88
C SER A 9 -2.51 55.38 12.78
N SER A 10 -2.29 54.62 13.85
CA SER A 10 -3.06 53.47 14.36
C SER A 10 -3.02 53.63 15.90
N PRO A 11 -3.82 52.95 16.76
CA PRO A 11 -4.72 51.83 16.50
C PRO A 11 -6.12 51.99 17.16
N THR A 12 -7.12 51.23 16.73
CA THR A 12 -8.29 50.91 17.58
C THR A 12 -8.71 49.45 17.40
N SER A 13 -8.78 48.74 18.52
CA SER A 13 -9.41 47.43 18.74
C SER A 13 -10.13 47.54 20.10
N PRO A 14 -10.97 46.59 20.51
CA PRO A 14 -11.96 45.80 19.78
C PRO A 14 -13.37 46.03 20.37
N ARG A 15 -14.44 45.83 19.59
CA ARG A 15 -15.80 45.68 20.16
C ARG A 15 -16.20 44.21 20.14
N LEU A 16 -16.23 43.65 21.33
CA LEU A 16 -16.86 42.38 21.70
C LEU A 16 -18.32 42.39 21.25
N PHE A 17 -18.71 41.45 20.38
CA PHE A 17 -20.10 41.04 20.25
C PHE A 17 -20.25 39.62 20.80
N ARG A 18 -21.11 39.54 21.80
CA ARG A 18 -21.50 38.37 22.56
C ARG A 18 -22.35 37.44 21.69
N SER A 19 -21.97 36.17 21.68
CA SER A 19 -22.80 34.96 21.74
C SER A 19 -24.28 35.06 21.31
N PHE A 20 -24.66 34.26 20.31
CA PHE A 20 -25.85 33.39 20.40
C PHE A 20 -25.65 32.18 19.48
N LEU A 21 -25.30 31.04 20.09
CA LEU A 21 -25.47 29.72 19.51
C LEU A 21 -26.94 29.29 19.72
N PRO A 22 -27.64 28.80 18.69
CA PRO A 22 -28.81 27.97 18.88
C PRO A 22 -28.38 26.52 19.12
N SER A 23 -28.84 25.97 20.23
CA SER A 23 -28.72 24.56 20.62
C SER A 23 -29.33 23.62 19.58
N PRO A 24 -28.82 22.38 19.42
CA PRO A 24 -29.43 21.38 18.55
C PRO A 24 -30.72 20.83 19.19
N SER A 25 -31.78 20.83 18.39
CA SER A 25 -33.08 20.24 18.70
C SER A 25 -32.99 18.71 18.77
N SER A 26 -33.80 18.18 19.68
CA SER A 26 -33.95 16.81 20.18
C SER A 26 -33.93 15.70 19.12
N ALA A 27 -33.09 14.70 19.39
CA ALA A 27 -33.24 13.34 18.89
C ALA A 27 -34.52 12.69 19.43
N SER A 28 -35.28 12.04 18.55
CA SER A 28 -36.34 11.08 18.91
C SER A 28 -35.80 9.66 18.74
N PRO A 29 -36.10 8.72 19.65
CA PRO A 29 -35.55 7.37 19.61
C PRO A 29 -36.35 6.52 18.60
N LEU A 30 -35.70 6.11 17.51
CA LEU A 30 -36.23 5.04 16.67
C LEU A 30 -35.70 3.70 17.17
N SER A 31 -36.68 2.91 17.62
CA SER A 31 -36.65 1.52 18.06
C SER A 31 -35.62 0.63 17.35
N LEU A 32 -34.79 -0.01 18.17
CA LEU A 32 -34.05 -1.23 17.84
C LEU A 32 -35.04 -2.30 17.35
N ARG A 33 -34.92 -2.70 16.09
CA ARG A 33 -35.40 -4.01 15.64
C ARG A 33 -34.27 -4.71 14.93
N SER A 34 -33.58 -5.56 15.70
CA SER A 34 -32.67 -6.58 15.19
C SER A 34 -33.41 -7.46 14.18
N ARG A 35 -32.90 -7.49 12.95
CA ARG A 35 -33.23 -8.52 11.96
C ARG A 35 -31.97 -9.35 11.76
N GLU A 36 -32.03 -10.57 12.28
CA GLU A 36 -31.10 -11.68 12.01
C GLU A 36 -31.05 -11.98 10.51
N PRO A 37 -29.88 -12.03 9.87
CA PRO A 37 -29.71 -12.73 8.61
C PRO A 37 -29.36 -14.19 8.88
N THR A 38 -30.35 -15.05 8.74
CA THR A 38 -30.16 -16.49 8.59
C THR A 38 -29.49 -16.75 7.25
N THR A 39 -28.20 -17.11 7.29
CA THR A 39 -27.54 -17.74 6.15
C THR A 39 -26.61 -18.81 6.67
N SER A 40 -27.09 -20.06 6.60
CA SER A 40 -26.35 -21.27 6.90
C SER A 40 -25.28 -21.48 5.82
N PHE A 41 -24.03 -21.20 6.15
CA PHE A 41 -22.88 -21.59 5.33
C PHE A 41 -22.47 -23.00 5.76
N ALA A 42 -23.01 -24.01 5.10
CA ALA A 42 -22.64 -25.41 5.34
C ALA A 42 -21.23 -25.65 4.80
N LEU A 43 -20.25 -25.73 5.71
CA LEU A 43 -18.89 -26.18 5.43
C LEU A 43 -18.93 -27.70 5.20
N PHE A 44 -18.75 -28.14 3.96
CA PHE A 44 -18.55 -29.56 3.64
C PHE A 44 -17.12 -29.98 4.06
N CYS A 45 -16.98 -30.48 5.29
CA CYS A 45 -15.83 -31.29 5.68
C CYS A 45 -16.16 -32.76 5.44
N SER A 46 -15.66 -33.33 4.34
CA SER A 46 -15.69 -34.77 4.12
C SER A 46 -14.54 -35.44 4.86
N THR A 47 -14.81 -36.02 6.03
CA THR A 47 -13.98 -37.06 6.63
C THR A 47 -14.74 -38.39 6.56
N ALA A 48 -14.32 -39.25 5.65
CA ALA A 48 -14.83 -40.62 5.57
C ALA A 48 -14.17 -41.46 6.67
N ALA A 49 -15.00 -42.09 7.49
CA ALA A 49 -14.62 -43.04 8.53
C ALA A 49 -14.36 -44.44 7.93
N ASN A 50 -13.34 -45.13 8.46
CA ASN A 50 -13.07 -46.55 8.24
C ASN A 50 -14.10 -47.44 8.95
N PRO A 51 -14.33 -48.66 8.45
CA PRO A 51 -14.72 -49.79 9.27
C PRO A 51 -13.62 -50.87 9.36
N SER A 52 -13.65 -51.55 10.49
CA SER A 52 -12.68 -52.49 11.06
C SER A 52 -12.95 -53.96 10.70
N SER A 53 -11.90 -54.80 10.88
CA SER A 53 -11.82 -56.24 11.22
C SER A 53 -10.90 -57.00 10.24
N ASP A 54 -10.09 -57.99 10.56
CA ASP A 54 -9.65 -58.71 11.77
C ASP A 54 -8.37 -59.49 11.35
N GLY A 55 -7.47 -59.84 12.29
CA GLY A 55 -6.65 -61.06 12.14
C GLY A 55 -5.13 -61.01 12.37
N PHE A 56 -4.74 -61.40 13.59
CA PHE A 56 -3.68 -62.37 13.91
C PHE A 56 -2.19 -61.96 14.06
N LEU A 57 -1.56 -62.63 15.04
CA LEU A 57 -0.33 -62.33 15.79
C LEU A 57 0.98 -62.78 15.13
N SER A 58 2.08 -62.05 15.34
CA SER A 58 3.40 -62.63 15.70
C SER A 58 4.33 -61.61 16.36
N LYS A 59 5.09 -62.08 17.36
CA LYS A 59 6.00 -61.35 18.26
C LYS A 59 7.29 -60.89 17.56
N GLY A 60 7.84 -59.74 17.99
CA GLY A 60 9.22 -59.36 17.67
C GLY A 60 9.68 -58.03 18.26
N SER A 61 10.25 -58.08 19.46
CA SER A 61 11.30 -57.22 20.06
C SER A 61 11.34 -55.70 19.80
N SER A 62 11.11 -54.98 20.89
CA SER A 62 11.58 -53.65 21.29
C SER A 62 12.86 -53.08 20.63
N SER A 63 12.72 -51.90 20.03
CA SER A 63 13.65 -50.77 20.23
C SER A 63 12.92 -49.46 19.92
N LEU A 64 12.94 -48.54 20.88
CA LEU A 64 12.16 -47.31 20.89
C LEU A 64 12.58 -46.36 19.77
N HIS A 65 11.58 -46.02 18.95
CA HIS A 65 11.59 -44.93 18.00
C HIS A 65 11.71 -43.60 18.76
N SER A 66 12.81 -42.87 18.58
CA SER A 66 12.88 -41.46 18.99
C SER A 66 12.13 -40.63 17.95
N THR A 67 10.88 -40.28 18.27
CA THR A 67 10.08 -39.33 17.54
C THR A 67 10.66 -37.93 17.69
N ASN A 68 11.57 -37.53 16.80
CA ASN A 68 11.90 -36.11 16.60
C ASN A 68 10.80 -35.45 15.76
N GLY A 69 9.69 -35.14 16.42
CA GLY A 69 8.52 -34.48 15.83
C GLY A 69 8.30 -33.04 16.30
N ALA A 70 9.32 -32.36 16.82
CA ALA A 70 9.15 -31.07 17.52
C ALA A 70 10.12 -29.95 17.10
N SER A 71 10.71 -30.00 15.89
CA SER A 71 11.76 -29.03 15.50
C SER A 71 11.54 -28.24 14.20
N SER A 72 10.40 -28.33 13.52
CA SER A 72 10.18 -27.59 12.24
C SER A 72 9.36 -26.31 12.33
N VAL A 73 8.59 -26.09 13.40
CA VAL A 73 7.69 -24.92 13.52
C VAL A 73 8.40 -23.72 14.18
N SER A 74 9.31 -23.98 15.12
CA SER A 74 10.00 -22.96 15.91
C SER A 74 10.92 -22.05 15.07
N SER A 75 11.67 -22.63 14.13
CA SER A 75 12.56 -21.88 13.22
C SER A 75 11.80 -21.02 12.20
N ASN A 76 10.55 -21.35 11.91
CA ASN A 76 9.71 -20.63 10.93
C ASN A 76 9.00 -19.42 11.56
N ALA A 77 8.61 -19.50 12.84
CA ALA A 77 7.93 -18.39 13.50
C ALA A 77 8.88 -17.20 13.75
N SER A 78 10.10 -17.44 14.26
CA SER A 78 11.05 -16.35 14.54
C SER A 78 11.42 -15.58 13.27
N SER A 79 11.81 -16.29 12.21
CA SER A 79 12.18 -15.68 10.92
C SER A 79 11.02 -14.89 10.29
N ALA A 80 9.79 -15.38 10.41
CA ALA A 80 8.60 -14.64 9.97
C ALA A 80 8.40 -13.35 10.79
N ILE A 81 8.56 -13.40 12.11
CA ILE A 81 8.44 -12.20 12.96
C ILE A 81 9.58 -11.22 12.71
N ASP A 82 10.80 -11.69 12.47
CA ASP A 82 11.95 -10.83 12.12
C ASP A 82 11.74 -10.15 10.76
N PHE A 83 11.25 -10.89 9.76
CA PHE A 83 10.86 -10.33 8.47
C PHE A 83 9.77 -9.26 8.61
N LEU A 84 8.71 -9.54 9.38
CA LEU A 84 7.64 -8.58 9.65
C LEU A 84 8.15 -7.35 10.43
N THR A 85 9.15 -7.54 11.29
CA THR A 85 9.82 -6.45 12.02
C THR A 85 10.58 -5.54 11.05
N LEU A 86 11.22 -6.08 10.00
CA LEU A 86 11.79 -5.26 8.93
C LEU A 86 10.69 -4.48 8.19
N CYS A 87 9.59 -5.14 7.82
CA CYS A 87 8.46 -4.51 7.14
C CYS A 87 7.79 -3.38 7.95
N HIS A 88 7.99 -3.31 9.28
CA HIS A 88 7.52 -2.17 10.08
C HIS A 88 8.05 -0.83 9.53
N ARG A 89 9.27 -0.80 8.97
CA ARG A 89 9.85 0.42 8.41
C ARG A 89 9.04 1.01 7.26
N LEU A 90 8.26 0.20 6.54
CA LEU A 90 7.38 0.68 5.48
C LEU A 90 6.20 1.52 6.03
N LYS A 91 5.79 1.27 7.28
CA LYS A 91 4.72 2.02 7.96
C LYS A 91 5.19 3.39 8.45
N THR A 92 6.47 3.51 8.77
CA THR A 92 7.05 4.71 9.39
C THR A 92 7.82 5.58 8.41
N THR A 93 8.34 4.99 7.33
CA THR A 93 9.02 5.73 6.26
C THR A 93 7.99 6.44 5.40
N LYS A 94 8.12 7.76 5.33
CA LYS A 94 7.22 8.62 4.56
C LYS A 94 7.70 8.75 3.12
N ARG A 95 6.75 8.72 2.18
CA ARG A 95 7.01 8.90 0.75
C ARG A 95 7.68 10.26 0.52
N LYS A 96 8.94 10.21 0.12
CA LYS A 96 9.90 11.32 0.13
C LYS A 96 9.55 12.39 -0.88
N GLY A 97 8.91 12.05 -2.00
CA GLY A 97 8.33 13.02 -2.93
C GLY A 97 7.43 14.04 -2.21
N TRP A 98 6.55 13.58 -1.31
CA TRP A 98 5.65 14.46 -0.55
C TRP A 98 6.37 15.22 0.56
N VAL A 99 7.35 14.60 1.22
CA VAL A 99 8.20 15.25 2.23
C VAL A 99 8.94 16.43 1.62
N ASN A 100 9.55 16.24 0.44
CA ASN A 100 10.27 17.28 -0.30
C ASN A 100 9.34 18.42 -0.72
N HIS A 101 8.05 18.14 -0.91
CA HIS A 101 7.03 19.13 -1.21
C HIS A 101 6.39 19.75 0.04
N GLY A 102 6.91 19.45 1.24
CA GLY A 102 6.42 20.00 2.50
C GLY A 102 4.94 19.68 2.79
N ILE A 103 4.47 18.51 2.34
CA ILE A 103 3.17 17.96 2.74
C ILE A 103 3.22 17.63 4.22
N LYS A 104 2.18 18.00 4.97
CA LYS A 104 2.09 17.73 6.42
C LYS A 104 1.40 16.40 6.63
N GLY A 105 2.04 15.50 7.37
CA GLY A 105 1.52 14.14 7.58
C GLY A 105 1.42 13.33 6.28
N PRO A 106 2.47 13.29 5.44
CA PRO A 106 2.43 12.53 4.20
C PRO A 106 2.22 11.03 4.48
N GLU A 107 1.70 10.34 3.47
CA GLU A 107 1.53 8.89 3.47
C GLU A 107 2.86 8.17 3.69
N SER A 108 2.78 6.96 4.24
CA SER A 108 3.89 6.01 4.30
C SER A 108 3.98 5.17 3.02
N ILE A 109 5.11 4.48 2.83
CA ILE A 109 5.26 3.53 1.71
C ILE A 109 4.21 2.41 1.80
N ALA A 110 3.85 1.99 3.02
CA ALA A 110 2.80 1.00 3.24
C ALA A 110 1.40 1.50 2.84
N ASP A 111 1.10 2.79 3.02
CA ASP A 111 -0.18 3.39 2.60
C ASP A 111 -0.32 3.35 1.07
N HIS A 112 0.76 3.74 0.36
CA HIS A 112 0.87 3.69 -1.10
C HIS A 112 0.64 2.26 -1.63
N MET A 113 1.41 1.28 -1.14
CA MET A 113 1.28 -0.12 -1.57
C MET A 113 -0.09 -0.72 -1.24
N TYR A 114 -0.69 -0.33 -0.10
CA TYR A 114 -2.04 -0.76 0.25
C TYR A 114 -3.06 -0.28 -0.78
N ARG A 115 -3.04 1.02 -1.15
CA ARG A 115 -3.99 1.54 -2.12
C ARG A 115 -3.77 0.95 -3.51
N MET A 116 -2.52 0.67 -3.90
CA MET A 116 -2.22 -0.09 -5.13
C MET A 116 -2.78 -1.51 -5.12
N ALA A 117 -2.70 -2.22 -3.99
CA ALA A 117 -3.30 -3.55 -3.88
C ALA A 117 -4.83 -3.50 -4.03
N ILE A 118 -5.48 -2.47 -3.48
CA ILE A 118 -6.91 -2.22 -3.69
C ILE A 118 -7.20 -1.90 -5.17
N MET A 119 -6.38 -1.09 -5.81
CA MET A 119 -6.50 -0.79 -7.25
C MET A 119 -6.43 -2.07 -8.10
N ALA A 120 -5.48 -2.96 -7.83
CA ALA A 120 -5.40 -4.28 -8.49
C ALA A 120 -6.63 -5.16 -8.22
N LEU A 121 -7.14 -5.14 -6.98
CA LEU A 121 -8.33 -5.90 -6.60
C LEU A 121 -9.60 -5.43 -7.32
N ILE A 122 -9.80 -4.12 -7.46
CA ILE A 122 -11.03 -3.53 -8.06
C ILE A 122 -10.92 -3.31 -9.57
N ALA A 123 -9.77 -3.59 -10.17
CA ALA A 123 -9.60 -3.52 -11.61
C ALA A 123 -10.64 -4.43 -12.30
N PRO A 124 -11.28 -3.97 -13.39
CA PRO A 124 -12.21 -4.81 -14.15
C PRO A 124 -11.55 -6.13 -14.57
N ASP A 125 -12.35 -7.16 -14.82
CA ASP A 125 -11.83 -8.43 -15.33
C ASP A 125 -11.19 -8.18 -16.71
N LEU A 126 -9.86 -8.32 -16.75
CA LEU A 126 -9.07 -8.23 -17.97
C LEU A 126 -8.79 -9.65 -18.46
N SER A 127 -9.04 -9.92 -19.73
CA SER A 127 -8.79 -11.25 -20.31
C SER A 127 -7.32 -11.63 -20.20
N ASN A 128 -7.03 -12.84 -19.73
CA ASN A 128 -5.67 -13.40 -19.60
C ASN A 128 -4.77 -12.63 -18.62
N ILE A 129 -5.34 -11.96 -17.62
CA ILE A 129 -4.59 -11.32 -16.53
C ILE A 129 -4.85 -12.06 -15.23
N ASP A 130 -3.79 -12.38 -14.50
CA ASP A 130 -3.90 -12.89 -13.14
C ASP A 130 -4.02 -11.72 -12.13
N ARG A 131 -5.25 -11.50 -11.64
CA ARG A 131 -5.53 -10.47 -10.62
C ARG A 131 -4.78 -10.73 -9.32
N GLU A 132 -4.68 -11.98 -8.87
CA GLU A 132 -3.97 -12.30 -7.63
C GLU A 132 -2.49 -11.97 -7.76
N ARG A 133 -1.91 -12.27 -8.92
CA ARG A 133 -0.53 -11.89 -9.25
C ARG A 133 -0.34 -10.37 -9.22
N CYS A 134 -1.22 -9.58 -9.82
CA CYS A 134 -1.17 -8.10 -9.72
C CYS A 134 -1.19 -7.60 -8.27
N ILE A 135 -2.05 -8.17 -7.43
CA ILE A 135 -2.14 -7.81 -5.99
C ILE A 135 -0.83 -8.15 -5.29
N LYS A 136 -0.28 -9.35 -5.52
CA LYS A 136 0.99 -9.78 -4.93
C LYS A 136 2.15 -8.86 -5.37
N ILE A 137 2.23 -8.49 -6.65
CA ILE A 137 3.25 -7.57 -7.14
C ILE A 137 3.10 -6.21 -6.43
N ALA A 138 1.88 -5.67 -6.33
CA ALA A 138 1.63 -4.38 -5.68
C ALA A 138 2.09 -4.35 -4.21
N ILE A 139 1.90 -5.44 -3.46
CA ILE A 139 2.30 -5.55 -2.05
C ILE A 139 3.83 -5.66 -1.88
N VAL A 140 4.56 -6.11 -2.90
CA VAL A 140 5.98 -6.48 -2.80
C VAL A 140 6.90 -5.51 -3.54
N HIS A 141 6.41 -4.73 -4.50
CA HIS A 141 7.28 -3.96 -5.41
C HIS A 141 8.23 -2.97 -4.71
N ASP A 142 7.77 -2.26 -3.68
CA ASP A 142 8.57 -1.32 -2.88
C ASP A 142 9.03 -1.92 -1.53
N ILE A 143 8.95 -3.26 -1.36
CA ILE A 143 9.28 -3.90 -0.07
C ILE A 143 10.73 -3.66 0.35
N ALA A 144 11.65 -3.55 -0.62
CA ALA A 144 13.06 -3.29 -0.39
C ALA A 144 13.32 -1.92 0.26
N GLU A 145 12.40 -0.96 0.10
CA GLU A 145 12.48 0.36 0.74
C GLU A 145 12.38 0.26 2.28
N ALA A 146 11.94 -0.89 2.81
CA ALA A 146 12.06 -1.20 4.23
C ALA A 146 13.51 -1.15 4.72
N ILE A 147 14.50 -1.34 3.83
CA ILE A 147 15.92 -1.24 4.15
C ILE A 147 16.50 0.05 3.56
N VAL A 148 16.36 0.27 2.24
CA VAL A 148 17.03 1.36 1.52
C VAL A 148 16.38 2.74 1.72
N GLY A 149 15.12 2.78 2.17
CA GLY A 149 14.29 3.99 2.18
C GLY A 149 13.78 4.37 0.79
N ASP A 150 12.86 5.32 0.73
CA ASP A 150 12.30 5.83 -0.54
C ASP A 150 13.35 6.69 -1.28
N ILE A 151 14.02 6.09 -2.26
CA ILE A 151 15.02 6.74 -3.12
C ILE A 151 14.30 7.40 -4.29
N THR A 152 14.37 8.73 -4.33
CA THR A 152 13.67 9.56 -5.33
C THR A 152 14.63 10.05 -6.42
N PRO A 153 14.12 10.53 -7.57
CA PRO A 153 14.95 11.18 -8.57
C PRO A 153 15.80 12.35 -8.03
N SER A 154 15.31 13.06 -7.00
CA SER A 154 16.06 14.17 -6.37
C SER A 154 17.30 13.73 -5.60
N ASP A 155 17.45 12.43 -5.31
CA ASP A 155 18.65 11.90 -4.63
C ASP A 155 19.84 11.71 -5.57
N GLY A 156 19.65 11.82 -6.89
CA GLY A 156 20.72 11.70 -7.87
C GLY A 156 21.34 10.30 -7.97
N VAL A 157 20.72 9.29 -7.36
CA VAL A 157 21.16 7.89 -7.44
C VAL A 157 20.83 7.36 -8.84
N PRO A 158 21.82 6.87 -9.62
CA PRO A 158 21.56 6.29 -10.93
C PRO A 158 20.62 5.08 -10.83
N LYS A 159 19.75 4.90 -11.83
CA LYS A 159 18.78 3.79 -11.84
C LYS A 159 19.41 2.42 -11.60
N ALA A 160 20.57 2.14 -12.20
CA ALA A 160 21.28 0.88 -12.02
C ALA A 160 21.75 0.68 -10.58
N GLU A 161 22.18 1.75 -9.90
CA GLU A 161 22.61 1.67 -8.51
C GLU A 161 21.42 1.54 -7.56
N LYS A 162 20.32 2.28 -7.80
CA LYS A 162 19.05 2.08 -7.08
C LYS A 162 18.62 0.61 -7.14
N SER A 163 18.56 0.05 -8.35
CA SER A 163 18.16 -1.34 -8.58
C SER A 163 19.10 -2.33 -7.87
N ARG A 164 20.43 -2.06 -7.88
CA ARG A 164 21.42 -2.88 -7.15
C ARG A 164 21.18 -2.85 -5.63
N LEU A 165 21.00 -1.66 -5.05
CA LEU A 165 20.76 -1.48 -3.62
C LEU A 165 19.45 -2.15 -3.17
N GLU A 166 18.39 -1.99 -3.96
CA GLU A 166 17.08 -2.61 -3.66
C GLU A 166 17.13 -4.12 -3.76
N LYS A 167 17.85 -4.66 -4.77
CA LYS A 167 18.07 -6.09 -4.88
C LYS A 167 18.85 -6.65 -3.68
N GLU A 168 19.91 -5.97 -3.25
CA GLU A 168 20.70 -6.36 -2.08
C GLU A 168 19.86 -6.35 -0.79
N ALA A 169 19.03 -5.32 -0.61
CA ALA A 169 18.06 -5.26 0.47
C ALA A 169 17.04 -6.41 0.42
N LEU A 170 16.49 -6.70 -0.75
CA LEU A 170 15.53 -7.79 -0.92
C LEU A 170 16.17 -9.16 -0.61
N ASP A 171 17.40 -9.38 -1.06
CA ASP A 171 18.17 -10.59 -0.78
C ASP A 171 18.38 -10.77 0.73
N GLU A 172 18.69 -9.68 1.45
CA GLU A 172 18.80 -9.68 2.90
C GLU A 172 17.47 -9.99 3.61
N MET A 173 16.38 -9.34 3.21
CA MET A 173 15.04 -9.62 3.75
C MET A 173 14.66 -11.09 3.55
N CYS A 174 14.93 -11.64 2.37
CA CYS A 174 14.68 -13.04 2.04
C CYS A 174 15.53 -14.02 2.85
N ARG A 175 16.78 -13.64 3.17
CA ARG A 175 17.65 -14.41 4.08
C ARG A 175 17.10 -14.41 5.51
N VAL A 176 16.61 -13.26 5.99
CA VAL A 176 15.95 -13.13 7.30
C VAL A 176 14.67 -13.98 7.37
N LEU A 177 13.91 -14.08 6.29
CA LEU A 177 12.74 -14.96 6.18
C LEU A 177 13.09 -16.47 6.23
N GLY A 178 14.37 -16.82 6.15
CA GLY A 178 14.85 -18.21 6.15
C GLY A 178 14.88 -18.86 4.76
N GLY A 179 14.75 -18.08 3.68
CA GLY A 179 14.78 -18.58 2.30
C GLY A 179 13.60 -19.49 1.92
N GLY A 180 13.83 -20.36 0.93
CA GLY A 180 12.86 -21.31 0.40
C GLY A 180 11.77 -20.67 -0.47
N LEU A 181 10.75 -21.45 -0.82
CA LEU A 181 9.76 -21.09 -1.85
C LEU A 181 9.07 -19.74 -1.61
N ARG A 182 8.82 -19.35 -0.35
CA ARG A 182 8.22 -18.04 -0.02
C ARG A 182 9.15 -16.87 -0.35
N ALA A 183 10.44 -17.02 -0.04
CA ALA A 183 11.44 -16.02 -0.36
C ALA A 183 11.67 -15.96 -1.88
N ASP A 184 11.64 -17.10 -2.55
CA ASP A 184 11.77 -17.18 -4.01
C ASP A 184 10.59 -16.49 -4.71
N GLU A 185 9.34 -16.70 -4.25
CA GLU A 185 8.15 -16.01 -4.77
C GLU A 185 8.26 -14.49 -4.61
N ILE A 186 8.73 -14.00 -3.45
CA ILE A 186 8.96 -12.55 -3.21
C ILE A 186 9.98 -11.98 -4.20
N LYS A 187 11.11 -12.68 -4.39
CA LYS A 187 12.15 -12.27 -5.34
C LYS A 187 11.65 -12.26 -6.78
N GLU A 188 10.87 -13.26 -7.15
CA GLU A 188 10.28 -13.37 -8.48
C GLU A 188 9.31 -12.23 -8.75
N LEU A 189 8.38 -11.96 -7.83
CA LEU A 189 7.42 -10.85 -7.91
C LEU A 189 8.12 -9.49 -8.06
N TRP A 190 9.13 -9.24 -7.22
CA TRP A 190 9.90 -8.00 -7.28
C TRP A 190 10.67 -7.87 -8.60
N ALA A 191 11.33 -8.94 -9.05
CA ALA A 191 12.05 -8.93 -10.31
C ALA A 191 11.12 -8.77 -11.52
N GLU A 192 9.92 -9.35 -11.47
CA GLU A 192 8.89 -9.20 -12.50
C GLU A 192 8.47 -7.73 -12.63
N TYR A 193 8.25 -7.04 -11.50
CA TYR A 193 7.99 -5.61 -11.46
C TYR A 193 9.16 -4.79 -11.98
N GLU A 194 10.36 -5.03 -11.45
CA GLU A 194 11.54 -4.22 -11.76
C GLU A 194 11.91 -4.29 -13.25
N ASN A 195 11.81 -5.49 -13.83
CA ASN A 195 12.08 -5.72 -15.25
C ASN A 195 10.88 -5.42 -16.17
N ASN A 196 9.70 -5.16 -15.60
CA ASN A 196 8.45 -4.98 -16.35
C ASN A 196 8.19 -6.13 -17.33
N SER A 197 8.40 -7.38 -16.88
CA SER A 197 8.51 -8.56 -17.76
C SER A 197 7.17 -9.24 -18.08
N SER A 198 6.07 -8.78 -17.50
CA SER A 198 4.72 -9.32 -17.70
C SER A 198 3.70 -8.19 -17.92
N ILE A 199 2.50 -8.58 -18.34
CA ILE A 199 1.38 -7.65 -18.45
C ILE A 199 0.88 -7.24 -17.06
N GLU A 200 0.91 -8.15 -16.08
CA GLU A 200 0.62 -7.88 -14.67
C GLU A 200 1.56 -6.80 -14.10
N ALA A 201 2.87 -6.93 -14.32
CA ALA A 201 3.85 -5.93 -13.91
C ALA A 201 3.63 -4.58 -14.62
N SER A 202 3.26 -4.61 -15.91
CA SER A 202 2.94 -3.39 -16.66
C SER A 202 1.70 -2.68 -16.12
N ILE A 203 0.67 -3.44 -15.74
CA ILE A 203 -0.53 -2.92 -15.06
C ILE A 203 -0.15 -2.30 -13.72
N VAL A 204 0.62 -3.00 -12.89
CA VAL A 204 1.00 -2.50 -11.56
C VAL A 204 1.92 -1.29 -11.65
N LYS A 205 2.83 -1.21 -12.64
CA LYS A 205 3.61 0.00 -12.91
C LYS A 205 2.76 1.19 -13.35
N ASP A 206 1.65 0.96 -14.04
CA ASP A 206 0.71 2.02 -14.34
C ASP A 206 -0.09 2.42 -13.10
N PHE A 207 -0.47 1.46 -12.25
CA PHE A 207 -1.12 1.75 -10.97
C PHE A 207 -0.23 2.56 -10.02
N ASP A 208 1.07 2.28 -9.91
CA ASP A 208 2.02 3.11 -9.16
C ASP A 208 1.93 4.59 -9.57
N LYS A 209 1.97 4.85 -10.88
CA LYS A 209 1.84 6.22 -11.42
C LYS A 209 0.45 6.82 -11.20
N VAL A 210 -0.62 6.04 -11.39
CA VAL A 210 -2.01 6.49 -11.19
C VAL A 210 -2.25 6.85 -9.73
N GLU A 211 -1.79 6.00 -8.82
CA GLU A 211 -1.89 6.18 -7.37
C GLU A 211 -1.18 7.47 -6.96
N MET A 212 0.05 7.69 -7.45
CA MET A 212 0.82 8.90 -7.19
C MET A 212 0.09 10.18 -7.64
N ILE A 213 -0.48 10.22 -8.85
CA ILE A 213 -1.20 11.42 -9.32
C ILE A 213 -2.56 11.60 -8.65
N LEU A 214 -3.20 10.51 -8.21
CA LEU A 214 -4.42 10.58 -7.40
C LEU A 214 -4.10 11.19 -6.03
N GLN A 215 -3.03 10.72 -5.37
CA GLN A 215 -2.56 11.28 -4.10
C GLN A 215 -2.17 12.75 -4.24
N ALA A 216 -1.53 13.13 -5.35
CA ALA A 216 -1.21 14.53 -5.65
C ALA A 216 -2.49 15.38 -5.70
N LEU A 217 -3.53 14.95 -6.43
CA LEU A 217 -4.81 15.67 -6.49
C LEU A 217 -5.46 15.85 -5.11
N GLU A 218 -5.45 14.79 -4.29
CA GLU A 218 -5.96 14.83 -2.91
C GLU A 218 -5.17 15.83 -2.06
N TYR A 219 -3.84 15.78 -2.09
CA TYR A 219 -2.99 16.71 -1.34
C TYR A 219 -3.07 18.15 -1.84
N GLU A 220 -3.26 18.38 -3.14
CA GLU A 220 -3.55 19.73 -3.63
C GLU A 220 -4.88 20.26 -3.05
N THR A 221 -5.84 19.37 -2.76
CA THR A 221 -7.14 19.73 -2.18
C THR A 221 -6.98 20.05 -0.70
N GLU A 222 -6.32 19.16 0.03
CA GLU A 222 -6.17 19.22 1.49
C GLU A 222 -5.21 20.33 1.93
N HIS A 223 -4.11 20.52 1.20
CA HIS A 223 -3.03 21.42 1.58
C HIS A 223 -2.97 22.71 0.76
N GLY A 224 -3.82 22.84 -0.26
CA GLY A 224 -3.84 24.02 -1.13
C GLY A 224 -2.55 24.24 -1.92
N LYS A 225 -1.78 23.17 -2.17
CA LYS A 225 -0.54 23.22 -2.95
C LYS A 225 -0.79 23.05 -4.45
N VAL A 226 0.24 23.37 -5.23
CA VAL A 226 0.34 23.07 -6.66
C VAL A 226 1.40 21.97 -6.81
N LEU A 227 1.01 20.82 -7.35
CA LEU A 227 1.83 19.62 -7.47
C LEU A 227 1.92 19.18 -8.94
N ASP A 228 1.95 20.14 -9.87
CA ASP A 228 2.00 19.92 -11.33
C ASP A 228 3.09 18.95 -11.76
N GLU A 229 4.25 19.00 -11.11
CA GLU A 229 5.39 18.16 -11.46
C GLU A 229 5.08 16.66 -11.40
N PHE A 230 4.23 16.21 -10.47
CA PHE A 230 3.83 14.81 -10.39
C PHE A 230 3.01 14.39 -11.62
N PHE A 231 2.11 15.25 -12.09
CA PHE A 231 1.34 15.02 -13.32
C PHE A 231 2.22 15.06 -14.57
N LEU A 232 3.10 16.06 -14.67
CA LEU A 232 4.03 16.18 -15.79
C LEU A 232 5.01 15.00 -15.86
N SER A 233 5.45 14.50 -14.70
CA SER A 233 6.39 13.38 -14.63
C SER A 233 5.80 12.07 -15.14
N THR A 234 4.47 11.92 -15.19
CA THR A 234 3.78 10.69 -15.65
C THR A 234 3.21 10.80 -17.06
N ALA A 235 3.15 12.02 -17.63
CA ALA A 235 2.63 12.25 -18.96
C ALA A 235 3.35 11.38 -20.02
N GLY A 236 2.57 10.62 -20.80
CA GLY A 236 3.08 9.73 -21.84
C GLY A 236 3.77 8.45 -21.33
N LYS A 237 3.72 8.14 -20.03
CA LYS A 237 4.37 6.96 -19.43
C LYS A 237 3.42 5.81 -19.06
N PHE A 238 2.13 5.94 -19.33
CA PHE A 238 1.14 4.89 -19.12
C PHE A 238 1.14 3.91 -20.30
N GLN A 239 1.31 2.62 -20.01
CA GLN A 239 1.53 1.57 -21.00
C GLN A 239 0.21 0.90 -21.42
N THR A 240 -0.60 0.57 -20.44
CA THR A 240 -1.83 -0.22 -20.54
C THR A 240 -3.06 0.67 -20.75
N ASP A 241 -4.12 0.10 -21.32
CA ASP A 241 -5.36 0.85 -21.56
C ASP A 241 -6.08 1.19 -20.25
N ILE A 242 -6.04 0.30 -19.25
CA ILE A 242 -6.56 0.57 -17.91
C ILE A 242 -5.81 1.73 -17.24
N GLY A 243 -4.46 1.71 -17.29
CA GLY A 243 -3.61 2.77 -16.76
C GLY A 243 -3.91 4.13 -17.40
N LYS A 244 -3.96 4.16 -18.75
CA LYS A 244 -4.32 5.38 -19.51
C LYS A 244 -5.70 5.90 -19.14
N THR A 245 -6.70 5.01 -19.03
CA THR A 245 -8.09 5.39 -18.72
C THR A 245 -8.22 5.98 -17.32
N TRP A 246 -7.62 5.34 -16.32
CA TRP A 246 -7.68 5.82 -14.94
C TRP A 246 -6.88 7.12 -14.77
N ALA A 247 -5.70 7.23 -15.38
CA ALA A 247 -4.93 8.46 -15.37
C ALA A 247 -5.69 9.63 -16.01
N ALA A 248 -6.34 9.40 -17.16
CA ALA A 248 -7.16 10.40 -17.83
C ALA A 248 -8.32 10.88 -16.95
N GLU A 249 -8.97 9.98 -16.20
CA GLU A 249 -10.02 10.34 -15.26
C GLU A 249 -9.48 11.19 -14.09
N VAL A 250 -8.32 10.87 -13.52
CA VAL A 250 -7.69 11.70 -12.47
C VAL A 250 -7.37 13.10 -13.00
N VAL A 251 -6.76 13.19 -14.19
CA VAL A 251 -6.43 14.48 -14.84
C VAL A 251 -7.69 15.29 -15.13
N LYS A 252 -8.75 14.66 -15.63
CA LYS A 252 -10.04 15.31 -15.87
C LYS A 252 -10.61 15.91 -14.57
N ARG A 253 -10.61 15.16 -13.47
CA ARG A 253 -11.09 15.64 -12.16
C ARG A 253 -10.26 16.83 -11.67
N ARG A 254 -8.95 16.78 -11.83
CA ARG A 254 -8.04 17.88 -11.50
C ARG A 254 -8.37 19.14 -12.30
N ASN A 255 -8.49 19.02 -13.62
CA ASN A 255 -8.79 20.16 -14.50
C ASN A 255 -10.13 20.80 -14.16
N SER A 256 -11.19 20.01 -13.98
CA SER A 256 -12.50 20.54 -13.56
C SER A 256 -12.47 21.24 -12.20
N ARG A 257 -11.53 20.88 -11.31
CA ARG A 257 -11.32 21.58 -10.04
C ARG A 257 -10.61 22.92 -10.23
N LEU A 258 -9.59 22.95 -11.10
CA LEU A 258 -8.84 24.17 -11.41
C LEU A 258 -9.74 25.20 -12.11
N GLU A 259 -10.59 24.76 -13.04
CA GLU A 259 -11.58 25.62 -13.71
C GLU A 259 -12.55 26.28 -12.72
N LYS A 260 -13.00 25.56 -11.68
CA LYS A 260 -13.90 26.10 -10.64
C LYS A 260 -13.26 27.10 -9.69
N ARG A 261 -11.93 27.22 -9.69
CA ARG A 261 -11.20 28.19 -8.86
C ARG A 261 -11.05 29.56 -9.54
N PHE A 262 -11.31 29.65 -10.84
CA PHE A 262 -11.32 30.87 -11.64
C PHE A 262 -12.74 31.23 -12.06
#